data_AF-A0A1I7U6I3-F1
#
_entry.id   AF-A0A1I7U6I3-F1
#
_cell.length_a   1.000
_cell.length_b   1.000
_cell.length_c   1.000
_cell.angle_alpha   90.00
_cell.angle_beta   90.00
_cell.angle_gamma   90.00
#
_symmetry.space_group_name_H-M   'P 1'
#
loop_
_entity.id
_entity.type
_entity.pdbx_description
1 polymer ?
#
loop_
_entity_poly.entity_id
_entity_poly.type
_entity_poly.pdbx_seq_one_letter_code
_entity_poly.pdbx_strand_id
1 'polypeptide(L)'
;MINIFNSPIDPSQLDEFAEGKQDENGKVFDVKKRKPQVTYNSDGRRMLDGIVEKQHESNALWTTTISRGVANEWREEATGTRLQKTKRYIYQVSYDAQLLVRQTYRRHATPILIATNVTLFLWFLYIFRLFPFNK
;
A
#
# COMPACT_ATOMS: atom_id res chain seq x y z
N MET A 1 41.97 -43.07 -17.57
CA MET A 1 40.61 -43.43 -18.01
C MET A 1 40.24 -44.69 -17.23
N ILE A 2 39.36 -44.55 -16.24
CA ILE A 2 39.16 -45.55 -15.18
C ILE A 2 38.06 -46.55 -15.63
N ASN A 3 38.42 -47.82 -15.58
CA ASN A 3 37.73 -48.96 -16.20
C ASN A 3 36.58 -49.52 -15.30
N ILE A 4 35.66 -48.66 -14.83
CA ILE A 4 34.65 -49.03 -13.81
C ILE A 4 33.27 -49.41 -14.40
N PHE A 5 33.04 -49.26 -15.71
CA PHE A 5 31.70 -49.42 -16.30
C PHE A 5 31.42 -50.76 -17.03
N ASN A 6 32.02 -51.88 -16.59
CA ASN A 6 31.79 -53.19 -17.23
C ASN A 6 31.17 -54.27 -16.33
N SER A 7 30.71 -53.93 -15.11
CA SER A 7 29.87 -54.83 -14.30
C SER A 7 28.43 -54.32 -14.23
N PRO A 8 27.41 -55.19 -14.19
CA PRO A 8 26.03 -54.77 -14.02
C PRO A 8 25.92 -53.95 -12.74
N ILE A 9 25.44 -52.71 -12.84
CA ILE A 9 25.19 -51.85 -11.67
C ILE A 9 24.08 -52.50 -10.86
N ASP A 10 24.38 -52.84 -9.61
CA ASP A 10 23.42 -53.40 -8.67
C ASP A 10 22.40 -52.30 -8.30
N PRO A 11 21.09 -52.47 -8.58
CA PRO A 11 20.09 -51.43 -8.37
C PRO A 11 19.91 -51.04 -6.90
N SER A 12 20.41 -51.85 -5.97
CA SER A 12 20.47 -51.52 -4.54
C SER A 12 21.49 -50.41 -4.21
N GLN A 13 22.51 -50.21 -5.04
CA GLN A 13 23.52 -49.15 -4.84
C GLN A 13 23.10 -47.81 -5.47
N LEU A 14 22.16 -47.81 -6.42
CA LEU A 14 21.62 -46.57 -7.00
C LEU A 14 20.86 -45.73 -5.97
N ASP A 15 20.25 -46.37 -4.97
CA ASP A 15 19.55 -45.68 -3.88
C ASP A 15 20.53 -44.93 -2.97
N GLU A 16 21.75 -45.44 -2.78
CA GLU A 16 22.84 -44.79 -2.04
C GLU A 16 23.41 -43.55 -2.77
N PHE A 17 23.25 -43.47 -4.10
CA PHE A 17 23.58 -42.27 -4.88
C PHE A 17 22.39 -41.30 -5.04
N ALA A 18 21.16 -41.76 -4.82
CA ALA A 18 19.95 -40.95 -4.83
C ALA A 18 19.67 -40.32 -3.46
N GLU A 19 20.17 -40.91 -2.37
CA GLU A 19 20.36 -40.23 -1.09
C GLU A 19 21.44 -39.16 -1.24
N GLY A 20 21.01 -37.99 -1.72
CA GLY A 20 21.81 -36.79 -1.66
C GLY A 20 22.26 -36.58 -0.23
N LYS A 21 23.58 -36.67 0.01
CA LYS A 21 24.21 -36.32 1.29
C LYS A 21 23.53 -35.09 1.85
N GLN A 22 22.73 -35.30 2.89
CA GLN A 22 22.26 -34.22 3.74
C GLN A 22 23.48 -33.83 4.58
N ASP A 23 24.32 -32.96 4.00
CA ASP A 23 25.42 -32.33 4.74
C ASP A 23 24.80 -31.43 5.82
N GLU A 24 24.57 -32.03 6.98
CA GLU A 24 24.47 -31.34 8.25
C GLU A 24 25.82 -30.65 8.50
N ASN A 25 25.89 -29.36 8.16
CA ASN A 25 27.02 -28.43 8.33
C ASN A 25 28.00 -28.31 7.15
N GLY A 26 27.54 -27.73 6.03
CA GLY A 26 28.43 -27.46 4.89
C GLY A 26 27.96 -26.40 3.89
N LYS A 27 27.56 -25.19 4.32
CA LYS A 27 27.50 -24.04 3.39
C LYS A 27 28.93 -23.60 3.06
N VAL A 28 29.58 -24.28 2.11
CA VAL A 28 30.97 -23.99 1.71
C VAL A 28 31.09 -22.70 0.88
N PHE A 29 29.99 -22.18 0.33
CA PHE A 29 30.00 -20.88 -0.33
C PHE A 29 28.91 -19.97 0.23
N ASP A 30 29.32 -19.00 1.06
CA ASP A 30 28.56 -17.78 1.25
C ASP A 30 28.49 -17.06 -0.11
N VAL A 31 27.41 -17.28 -0.86
CA VAL A 31 27.08 -16.46 -2.03
C VAL A 31 26.66 -15.08 -1.52
N LYS A 32 27.64 -14.28 -1.08
CA LYS A 32 27.44 -12.85 -0.87
C LYS A 32 27.07 -12.27 -2.23
N LYS A 33 25.78 -12.00 -2.43
CA LYS A 33 25.32 -11.20 -3.58
C LYS A 33 26.08 -9.88 -3.54
N ARG A 34 27.07 -9.71 -4.41
CA ARG A 34 27.85 -8.48 -4.52
C ARG A 34 26.86 -7.36 -4.85
N LYS A 35 26.90 -6.27 -4.06
CA LYS A 35 26.10 -5.08 -4.37
C LYS A 35 26.67 -4.50 -5.67
N PRO A 36 25.81 -4.23 -6.68
CA PRO A 36 26.29 -3.66 -7.93
C PRO A 36 26.90 -2.28 -7.66
N GLN A 37 28.10 -2.06 -8.19
CA GLN A 37 28.82 -0.80 -8.02
C GLN A 37 28.33 0.20 -9.05
N VAL A 38 27.82 1.33 -8.56
CA VAL A 38 27.35 2.42 -9.40
C VAL A 38 28.44 3.48 -9.47
N THR A 39 28.95 3.75 -10.66
CA THR A 39 29.88 4.85 -10.93
C THR A 39 29.25 5.84 -11.91
N TYR A 40 29.45 7.13 -11.66
CA TYR A 40 29.01 8.19 -12.55
C TYR A 40 30.21 8.73 -13.32
N ASN A 41 30.11 8.78 -14.63
CA ASN A 41 31.12 9.44 -15.45
C ASN A 41 30.97 10.97 -15.37
N SER A 42 32.04 11.69 -15.72
CA SER A 42 32.03 13.16 -15.89
C SER A 42 30.91 13.65 -16.80
N ASP A 43 30.51 12.81 -17.76
CA ASP A 43 29.46 13.10 -18.75
C ASP A 43 28.03 12.84 -18.21
N GLY A 44 27.88 12.50 -16.92
CA GLY A 44 26.59 12.25 -16.26
C GLY A 44 25.97 10.88 -16.54
N ARG A 45 26.64 10.01 -17.31
CA ARG A 45 26.19 8.64 -17.58
C ARG A 45 26.46 7.74 -16.37
N ARG A 46 25.47 6.91 -16.04
CA ARG A 46 25.56 5.89 -14.98
C ARG A 46 26.15 4.60 -15.54
N MET A 47 27.21 4.12 -14.91
CA MET A 47 27.79 2.80 -15.15
C MET A 47 27.41 1.88 -13.99
N LEU A 48 27.06 0.64 -14.34
CA LEU A 48 26.80 -0.44 -13.37
C LEU A 48 27.81 -1.55 -13.66
N ASP A 49 28.67 -1.82 -12.68
CA ASP A 49 29.73 -2.85 -12.76
C ASP A 49 30.56 -2.79 -14.06
N GLY A 50 30.92 -1.57 -14.49
CA GLY A 50 31.76 -1.33 -15.67
C GLY A 50 31.05 -1.43 -17.03
N ILE A 51 29.75 -1.74 -17.05
CA ILE A 51 28.92 -1.71 -18.26
C ILE A 51 28.16 -0.39 -18.31
N VAL A 52 28.25 0.31 -19.44
CA VAL A 52 27.48 1.53 -19.69
C VAL A 52 26.02 1.12 -19.94
N GLU A 53 25.10 1.56 -19.08
CA GLU A 53 23.67 1.36 -19.33
C GLU A 53 23.28 2.07 -20.64
N LYS A 54 22.40 1.42 -21.42
CA LYS A 54 21.83 2.04 -22.63
C LYS A 54 21.20 3.38 -22.25
N GLN A 55 21.49 4.41 -23.03
CA GLN A 55 21.04 5.77 -22.75
C GLN A 55 19.51 5.79 -22.63
N HIS A 56 19.01 6.08 -21.43
CA HIS A 56 17.57 6.18 -21.19
C HIS A 56 17.07 7.46 -21.85
N GLU A 57 16.24 7.30 -22.87
CA GLU A 57 15.49 8.39 -23.49
C GLU A 57 14.58 9.02 -22.43
N SER A 58 14.42 10.35 -22.43
CA SER A 58 13.61 11.06 -21.43
C SER A 58 12.17 10.52 -21.35
N ASN A 59 11.64 10.07 -22.49
CA ASN A 59 10.33 9.43 -22.58
C ASN A 59 10.27 8.07 -21.87
N ALA A 60 11.39 7.34 -21.80
CA ALA A 60 11.46 6.06 -21.08
C ALA A 60 11.27 6.25 -19.56
N LEU A 61 11.74 7.36 -18.99
CA LEU A 61 11.54 7.65 -17.57
C LEU A 61 10.07 7.96 -17.26
N TRP A 62 9.39 8.69 -18.14
CA TRP A 62 7.96 8.97 -17.99
C TRP A 62 7.10 7.73 -18.15
N THR A 63 7.35 6.90 -19.17
CA THR A 63 6.59 5.67 -19.40
C THR A 63 6.82 4.64 -18.29
N THR A 64 8.03 4.55 -17.74
CA THR A 64 8.31 3.69 -16.57
C THR A 64 7.67 4.21 -15.30
N THR A 65 7.58 5.52 -15.11
CA THR A 65 6.88 6.11 -13.96
C THR A 65 5.37 5.87 -14.06
N ILE A 66 4.78 6.07 -15.23
CA ILE A 66 3.35 5.81 -15.48
C ILE A 66 3.04 4.32 -15.31
N SER A 67 3.83 3.43 -15.91
CA SER A 67 3.60 1.99 -15.81
C SER A 67 3.77 1.49 -14.37
N ARG A 68 4.74 2.03 -13.62
CA ARG A 68 4.87 1.76 -12.17
C ARG A 68 3.68 2.28 -11.38
N GLY A 69 3.12 3.44 -11.73
CA GLY A 69 1.92 3.99 -11.11
C GLY A 69 0.72 3.06 -11.30
N VAL A 70 0.43 2.68 -12.54
CA VAL A 70 -0.67 1.76 -12.89
C VAL A 70 -0.46 0.38 -12.28
N ALA A 71 0.77 -0.15 -12.33
CA ALA A 71 1.09 -1.44 -11.72
C ALA A 71 0.93 -1.40 -10.19
N ASN A 72 1.25 -0.28 -9.55
CA ASN A 72 1.05 -0.13 -8.11
C ASN A 72 -0.44 0.02 -7.76
N GLU A 73 -1.22 0.71 -8.58
CA GLU A 73 -2.69 0.78 -8.44
C GLU A 73 -3.34 -0.60 -8.57
N TRP A 74 -2.95 -1.39 -9.57
CA TRP A 74 -3.43 -2.77 -9.72
C TRP A 74 -2.96 -3.68 -8.61
N ARG A 75 -1.72 -3.48 -8.12
CA ARG A 75 -1.21 -4.19 -6.95
C ARG A 75 -2.04 -3.84 -5.72
N GLU A 76 -2.36 -2.58 -5.48
CA GLU A 76 -3.23 -2.13 -4.39
C GLU A 76 -4.66 -2.65 -4.55
N GLU A 77 -5.16 -2.79 -5.77
CA GLU A 77 -6.48 -3.35 -6.04
C GLU A 77 -6.53 -4.86 -5.78
N ALA A 78 -5.49 -5.59 -6.17
CA ALA A 78 -5.34 -7.03 -5.99
C ALA A 78 -4.94 -7.43 -4.56
N THR A 79 -4.15 -6.61 -3.86
CA THR A 79 -3.71 -6.85 -2.46
C THR A 79 -4.58 -6.14 -1.43
N GLY A 80 -5.44 -5.22 -1.86
CA GLY A 80 -6.25 -4.37 -1.00
C GLY A 80 -7.23 -5.18 -0.17
N THR A 81 -6.84 -5.45 1.07
CA THR A 81 -7.72 -6.02 2.09
C THR A 81 -9.00 -5.18 2.20
N ARG A 82 -10.15 -5.84 2.41
CA ARG A 82 -11.46 -5.18 2.57
C ARG A 82 -11.40 -3.98 3.53
N LEU A 83 -10.56 -4.06 4.56
CA LEU A 83 -10.33 -3.00 5.54
C LEU A 83 -9.70 -1.73 4.97
N GLN A 84 -8.74 -1.83 4.06
CA GLN A 84 -8.11 -0.66 3.44
C GLN A 84 -9.09 0.08 2.53
N LYS A 85 -9.89 -0.67 1.75
CA LYS A 85 -10.96 -0.10 0.92
C LYS A 85 -12.00 0.63 1.77
N THR A 86 -12.44 0.02 2.89
CA THR A 86 -13.36 0.66 3.83
C THR A 86 -12.76 1.90 4.48
N LYS A 87 -11.49 1.89 4.89
CA LYS A 87 -10.82 3.08 5.46
C LYS A 87 -10.81 4.26 4.48
N ARG A 88 -10.47 4.02 3.21
CA ARG A 88 -10.46 5.05 2.16
C ARG A 88 -11.86 5.63 1.94
N TYR A 89 -12.86 4.75 1.89
CA TYR A 89 -14.25 5.16 1.74
C TYR A 89 -14.74 6.01 2.93
N ILE A 90 -14.49 5.57 4.16
CA ILE A 90 -14.87 6.31 5.37
C ILE A 90 -14.20 7.69 5.37
N TYR A 91 -12.91 7.76 5.02
CA TYR A 91 -12.20 9.03 4.96
C TYR A 91 -12.86 9.99 3.97
N GLN A 92 -13.15 9.53 2.75
CA GLN A 92 -13.81 10.34 1.73
C GLN A 92 -15.21 10.80 2.17
N VAL A 93 -16.04 9.89 2.69
CA VAL A 93 -17.39 10.22 3.18
C VAL A 93 -17.32 11.20 4.36
N SER A 94 -16.36 11.04 5.26
CA SER A 94 -16.19 11.95 6.40
C SER A 94 -15.83 13.37 5.95
N TYR A 95 -15.01 13.49 4.91
CA TYR A 95 -14.62 14.77 4.34
C TYR A 95 -15.82 15.46 3.66
N ASP A 96 -16.57 14.72 2.85
CA ASP A 96 -17.76 15.24 2.18
C ASP A 96 -18.83 15.66 3.19
N ALA A 97 -19.03 14.87 4.25
CA ALA A 97 -19.94 15.22 5.34
C ALA A 97 -19.51 16.52 6.05
N GLN A 98 -18.22 16.69 6.33
CA GLN A 98 -17.70 17.93 6.92
C GLN A 98 -17.93 19.15 6.03
N LEU A 99 -17.76 19.00 4.72
CA LEU A 99 -18.04 20.07 3.75
C LEU A 99 -19.52 20.44 3.73
N LEU A 100 -20.42 19.46 3.71
CA LEU A 100 -21.85 19.68 3.75
C LEU A 100 -22.29 20.36 5.05
N VAL A 101 -21.79 19.89 6.20
CA VAL A 101 -22.07 20.53 7.49
C VAL A 101 -21.60 21.98 7.48
N ARG A 102 -20.38 22.25 6.99
CA ARG A 102 -19.83 23.61 6.92
C ARG A 102 -20.63 24.53 5.99
N GLN A 103 -21.04 24.03 4.83
CA GLN A 103 -21.90 24.78 3.90
C GLN A 103 -23.28 25.06 4.49
N THR A 104 -23.86 24.07 5.16
CA THR A 104 -25.18 24.18 5.81
C THR A 104 -25.12 25.17 6.95
N TYR A 105 -24.09 25.11 7.81
CA TYR A 105 -23.89 26.06 8.90
C TYR A 105 -23.77 27.49 8.38
N ARG A 106 -23.01 27.71 7.29
CA ARG A 106 -22.83 29.05 6.72
C ARG A 106 -24.12 29.65 6.18
N ARG A 107 -25.04 28.84 5.63
CA ARG A 107 -26.30 29.32 5.04
C ARG A 107 -27.48 29.33 6.01
N HIS A 108 -27.54 28.38 6.93
CA HIS A 108 -28.72 28.13 7.75
C HIS A 108 -28.49 28.34 9.26
N ALA A 109 -27.29 28.68 9.73
CA ALA A 109 -27.07 28.90 11.16
C ALA A 109 -27.98 29.99 11.75
N THR A 110 -28.14 31.13 11.07
CA THR A 110 -28.98 32.23 11.56
C THR A 110 -30.48 31.89 11.59
N PRO A 111 -31.12 31.34 10.53
CA PRO A 111 -32.53 30.96 10.61
C PRO A 111 -32.78 29.82 11.59
N ILE A 112 -31.85 28.85 11.70
CA ILE A 112 -31.96 27.77 12.70
C ILE A 112 -31.95 28.35 14.11
N LEU A 113 -31.00 29.25 14.42
CA LEU A 113 -30.89 29.87 15.74
C LEU A 113 -32.14 30.70 16.10
N ILE A 114 -32.67 31.45 15.14
CA ILE A 114 -33.91 32.21 15.31
C ILE A 114 -35.08 31.25 15.57
N ALA A 115 -35.23 30.20 14.75
CA ALA A 115 -36.29 29.21 14.91
C ALA A 115 -36.22 28.52 16.28
N THR A 116 -35.02 28.12 16.73
CA THR A 116 -34.83 27.51 18.05
C THR A 116 -35.13 28.48 19.20
N ASN A 117 -34.78 29.75 19.06
CA ASN A 117 -35.10 30.75 20.08
C ASN A 117 -36.60 31.04 20.15
N VAL A 118 -37.28 31.12 18.99
CA VAL A 118 -38.73 31.31 18.94
C VAL A 118 -39.47 30.12 19.54
N THR A 119 -39.07 28.88 19.21
CA THR A 119 -39.69 27.69 19.80
C THR A 119 -39.46 27.62 21.30
N LEU A 120 -38.26 27.90 21.79
CA LEU A 120 -37.97 27.98 23.23
C LEU A 120 -38.80 29.06 23.93
N PHE A 121 -38.95 30.22 23.32
CA PHE A 121 -39.76 31.32 23.87
C PHE A 121 -41.25 30.95 23.94
N LEU A 122 -41.79 30.33 22.89
CA LEU A 122 -43.16 29.83 22.90
C LEU A 122 -43.36 28.73 23.95
N TRP A 123 -42.37 27.86 24.13
CA TRP A 123 -42.40 26.81 25.15
C TRP A 123 -42.37 27.40 26.56
N PHE A 124 -41.55 28.43 26.77
CA PHE A 124 -41.52 29.20 28.01
C PHE A 124 -42.88 29.83 28.31
N LEU A 125 -43.47 30.55 27.35
CA LEU A 125 -44.81 31.13 27.52
C LEU A 125 -45.89 30.06 27.78
N TYR A 126 -45.80 28.92 27.12
CA TYR A 126 -46.71 27.80 27.33
C TYR A 126 -46.64 27.26 28.76
N ILE A 127 -45.44 27.09 29.31
CA ILE A 127 -45.23 26.66 30.70
C ILE A 127 -45.78 27.70 31.69
N PHE A 128 -45.46 28.98 31.47
CA PHE A 128 -45.97 30.07 32.32
C PHE A 128 -47.49 30.21 32.27
N ARG A 129 -48.12 29.86 31.15
CA ARG A 129 -49.58 29.84 31.00
C ARG A 129 -50.22 28.61 31.64
N LEU A 130 -49.56 27.46 31.63
CA LEU A 130 -50.05 26.21 32.24
C LEU A 130 -49.86 26.15 33.75
N PHE A 131 -48.83 26.81 34.27
CA PHE A 131 -48.62 27.03 35.69
C PHE A 131 -48.86 28.51 36.03
N PRO A 132 -50.12 29.01 35.96
CA PRO A 132 -50.41 30.23 36.69
C PRO A 132 -50.16 29.88 38.16
N PHE A 133 -49.25 30.60 38.80
CA PHE A 133 -48.91 30.45 40.22
C PHE A 133 -50.12 29.94 41.03
N ASN A 134 -50.09 28.65 41.39
CA ASN A 134 -50.99 28.09 42.39
C ASN A 134 -50.75 28.91 43.66
N LYS A 135 -51.64 29.87 43.91
CA LYS A 135 -51.84 30.47 45.22
C LYS A 135 -52.69 29.53 46.05
#